data_AF-A0A3Q2QFF0-F1
#
_entry.id   AF-A0A3Q2QFF0-F1
#
_cell.length_a   1.000
_cell.length_b   1.000
_cell.length_c   1.000
_cell.angle_alpha   90.00
_cell.angle_beta   90.00
_cell.angle_gamma   90.00
#
_symmetry.space_group_name_H-M   'P 1'
#
loop_
_entity.id
_entity.type
_entity.pdbx_description
1 polymer ?
#
loop_
_entity_poly.entity_id
_entity_poly.type
_entity_poly.pdbx_seq_one_letter_code
_entity_poly.pdbx_strand_id
1 'polypeptide(L)'
;MFLNSVLCFCFVLFSLVFFLVRFFSNRPAVNQELSNLFNELWRLDANRMTPGVDYTVSVQVRIQRSLQLAHLVLCFALADFMKLLDNYERSTGITERVTPEELTEISLFLDAVLETQVMKRAHQYLVSKGKSSSDSRQFKSQLNLIWFHLYHRQRNTGPDSCGFEHVFVGETKSGTEIIGFHNWVQFYLQEKNSHLDYKGYKARDHDLPDQDDHVLNLQFSWHGVVKPVGSAFIGTSPEFEMALFTVLFLINTERSTTALVNIDQCQMELVVIRQGRCLGTAYPKLLSSNSRHVGQHSH
;
A
#
# COMPACT_ATOMS: atom_id res chain seq x y z
N MET A 1 50.50 -25.27 27.42
CA MET A 1 49.24 -25.82 26.85
C MET A 1 48.02 -24.90 27.08
N PHE A 2 47.96 -24.11 28.16
CA PHE A 2 46.83 -23.22 28.45
C PHE A 2 46.67 -21.97 27.54
N LEU A 3 47.77 -21.40 27.03
CA LEU A 3 47.71 -20.14 26.26
C LEU A 3 47.05 -20.28 24.88
N ASN A 4 47.22 -21.42 24.21
CA ASN A 4 46.64 -21.69 22.89
C ASN A 4 45.12 -21.92 22.95
N SER A 5 44.60 -22.47 24.05
CA SER A 5 43.16 -22.68 24.23
C SER A 5 42.40 -21.38 24.46
N VAL A 6 43.00 -20.41 25.17
CA VAL A 6 42.39 -19.09 25.41
C VAL A 6 42.35 -18.25 24.13
N LEU A 7 43.42 -18.26 23.33
CA LEU A 7 43.44 -17.56 22.03
C LEU A 7 42.40 -18.10 21.05
N CYS A 8 42.24 -19.43 21.01
CA CYS A 8 41.26 -20.10 20.15
C CYS A 8 39.82 -19.76 20.59
N PHE A 9 39.56 -19.72 21.90
CA PHE A 9 38.24 -19.34 22.44
C PHE A 9 37.89 -17.87 22.14
N CYS A 10 38.86 -16.96 22.26
CA CYS A 10 38.67 -15.54 21.90
C CYS A 10 38.38 -15.34 20.40
N PHE A 11 39.05 -16.10 19.51
CA PHE A 11 38.79 -16.03 18.06
C PHE A 11 37.41 -16.59 17.67
N VAL A 12 36.98 -17.67 18.32
CA VAL A 12 35.63 -18.23 18.12
C VAL A 12 34.57 -17.27 18.64
N LEU A 13 34.77 -16.66 19.82
CA LEU A 13 33.84 -15.67 20.38
C LEU A 13 33.77 -14.42 19.50
N PHE A 14 34.91 -13.91 19.01
CA PHE A 14 34.95 -12.76 18.11
C PHE A 14 34.26 -13.05 16.78
N SER A 15 34.46 -14.26 16.22
CA SER A 15 33.78 -14.70 15.00
C SER A 15 32.29 -14.91 15.20
N LEU A 16 31.87 -15.44 16.34
CA LEU A 16 30.45 -15.59 16.71
C LEU A 16 29.78 -14.23 16.90
N VAL A 17 30.46 -13.29 17.55
CA VAL A 17 30.00 -11.90 17.71
C VAL A 17 29.96 -11.19 16.35
N PHE A 18 30.93 -11.39 15.46
CA PHE A 18 30.90 -10.83 14.11
C PHE A 18 29.78 -11.43 13.25
N PHE A 19 29.51 -12.73 13.39
CA PHE A 19 28.39 -13.42 12.75
C PHE A 19 27.04 -12.96 13.32
N LEU A 20 26.93 -12.82 14.64
CA LEU A 20 25.73 -12.32 15.31
C LEU A 20 25.48 -10.85 14.95
N VAL A 21 26.51 -9.99 14.92
CA VAL A 21 26.38 -8.58 14.51
C VAL A 21 25.97 -8.46 13.03
N ARG A 22 26.46 -9.34 12.14
CA ARG A 22 25.95 -9.46 10.76
C ARG A 22 24.52 -9.96 10.68
N PHE A 23 24.12 -10.88 11.56
CA PHE A 23 22.76 -11.41 11.62
C PHE A 23 21.76 -10.38 12.21
N PHE A 24 22.20 -9.51 13.11
CA PHE A 24 21.38 -8.49 13.77
C PHE A 24 21.34 -7.12 13.05
N SER A 25 22.12 -6.91 11.98
CA SER A 25 22.22 -5.60 11.31
C SER A 25 21.61 -5.51 9.90
N ASN A 26 20.87 -6.52 9.42
CA ASN A 26 20.27 -6.49 8.08
C ASN A 26 18.89 -5.81 8.04
N ARG A 27 18.70 -4.68 8.74
CA ARG A 27 17.60 -3.78 8.37
C ARG A 27 18.03 -3.03 7.11
N PRO A 28 17.23 -3.05 6.02
CA PRO A 28 17.52 -2.23 4.85
C PRO A 28 17.78 -0.79 5.29
N ALA A 29 18.79 -0.13 4.72
CA ALA A 29 18.98 1.28 5.00
C ALA A 29 17.77 2.08 4.48
N VAL A 30 17.40 3.15 5.20
CA VAL A 30 16.32 4.04 4.76
C VAL A 30 16.70 4.65 3.41
N ASN A 31 15.81 4.51 2.42
CA ASN A 31 15.98 5.14 1.12
C ASN A 31 15.58 6.62 1.22
N GLN A 32 16.59 7.48 1.40
CA GLN A 32 16.36 8.92 1.60
C GLN A 32 15.75 9.59 0.36
N GLU A 33 16.13 9.15 -0.84
CA GLU A 33 15.64 9.73 -2.08
C GLU A 33 14.13 9.49 -2.25
N LEU A 34 13.70 8.23 -2.07
CA LEU A 34 12.28 7.87 -2.10
C LEU A 34 11.53 8.49 -0.93
N SER A 35 12.13 8.55 0.27
CA SER A 35 11.52 9.23 1.42
C SER A 35 11.24 10.70 1.11
N ASN A 36 12.18 11.42 0.49
CA ASN A 36 12.00 12.82 0.12
C ASN A 36 10.86 12.97 -0.91
N LEU A 37 10.89 12.17 -1.98
CA LEU A 37 9.83 12.17 -2.99
C LEU A 37 8.46 11.88 -2.38
N PHE A 38 8.33 10.84 -1.57
CA PHE A 38 7.06 10.42 -1.00
C PHE A 38 6.51 11.43 0.02
N ASN A 39 7.37 12.16 0.72
CA ASN A 39 6.95 13.30 1.55
C ASN A 39 6.49 14.50 0.69
N GLU A 40 7.07 14.73 -0.48
CA GLU A 40 6.53 15.73 -1.42
C GLU A 40 5.16 15.30 -1.94
N LEU A 41 5.01 14.04 -2.35
CA LEU A 41 3.71 13.49 -2.77
C LEU A 41 2.67 13.60 -1.65
N TRP A 42 3.06 13.31 -0.40
CA TRP A 42 2.20 13.47 0.77
C TRP A 42 1.70 14.92 0.92
N ARG A 43 2.57 15.92 0.75
CA ARG A 43 2.14 17.33 0.85
C ARG A 43 1.26 17.76 -0.32
N LEU A 44 1.44 17.16 -1.49
CA LEU A 44 0.67 17.44 -2.71
C LEU A 44 -0.68 16.72 -2.77
N ASP A 45 -0.92 15.76 -1.86
CA ASP A 45 -2.15 14.98 -1.78
C ASP A 45 -3.31 15.83 -1.21
N ALA A 46 -3.81 16.74 -2.05
CA ALA A 46 -4.91 17.64 -1.72
C ALA A 46 -6.25 16.92 -1.52
N ASN A 47 -6.36 15.67 -2.01
CA ASN A 47 -7.55 14.83 -1.88
C ASN A 47 -7.45 13.88 -0.67
N ARG A 48 -6.37 13.95 0.12
CA ARG A 48 -6.26 13.24 1.39
C ARG A 48 -7.36 13.72 2.33
N MET A 49 -8.07 12.78 2.93
CA MET A 49 -9.05 13.03 3.97
C MET A 49 -8.40 13.28 5.32
N THR A 50 -9.00 14.18 6.09
CA THR A 50 -8.55 14.64 7.40
C THR A 50 -9.28 13.91 8.53
N PRO A 51 -8.58 13.23 9.45
CA PRO A 51 -9.17 12.64 10.65
C PRO A 51 -9.97 13.68 11.47
N GLY A 52 -11.10 13.26 12.03
CA GLY A 52 -11.97 14.11 12.84
C GLY A 52 -12.81 15.14 12.06
N VAL A 53 -12.49 15.38 10.79
CA VAL A 53 -13.25 16.27 9.88
C VAL A 53 -13.99 15.44 8.83
N ASP A 54 -13.25 14.63 8.07
CA ASP A 54 -13.74 13.91 6.90
C ASP A 54 -14.14 12.47 7.25
N TYR A 55 -13.44 11.88 8.22
CA TYR A 55 -13.73 10.55 8.76
C TYR A 55 -13.38 10.45 10.25
N THR A 56 -13.91 9.44 10.93
CA THR A 56 -13.54 9.11 12.32
C THR A 56 -13.30 7.61 12.43
N VAL A 57 -12.16 7.22 13.00
CA VAL A 57 -11.83 5.83 13.30
C VAL A 57 -11.95 5.60 14.80
N SER A 58 -12.77 4.63 15.23
CA SER A 58 -12.73 4.14 16.60
C SER A 58 -11.82 2.92 16.66
N VAL A 59 -10.59 3.13 17.12
CA VAL A 59 -9.50 2.13 17.19
C VAL A 59 -9.90 0.88 18.00
N GLN A 60 -10.92 0.98 18.86
CA GLN A 60 -11.36 -0.10 19.73
C GLN A 60 -12.63 -0.83 19.28
N VAL A 61 -13.44 -0.27 18.36
CA VAL A 61 -14.80 -0.81 18.14
C VAL A 61 -15.23 -0.87 16.67
N ARG A 62 -14.79 0.03 15.78
CA ARG A 62 -15.17 0.10 14.33
C ARG A 62 -14.61 1.38 13.67
N ILE A 63 -14.49 1.41 12.34
CA ILE A 63 -14.43 2.72 11.65
C ILE A 63 -15.84 3.29 11.64
N GLN A 64 -16.11 4.24 12.53
CA GLN A 64 -17.45 4.79 12.70
C GLN A 64 -17.45 6.26 12.30
N ARG A 65 -17.75 6.59 11.03
CA ARG A 65 -18.59 7.76 10.66
C ARG A 65 -18.80 8.03 9.16
N SER A 66 -19.75 8.94 8.95
CA SER A 66 -20.29 9.50 7.71
C SER A 66 -19.22 10.10 6.80
N LEU A 67 -18.92 9.45 5.67
CA LEU A 67 -18.43 10.18 4.51
C LEU A 67 -19.46 11.28 4.20
N GLN A 68 -19.08 12.54 4.41
CA GLN A 68 -19.94 13.63 3.98
C GLN A 68 -20.02 13.57 2.45
N LEU A 69 -21.25 13.51 1.93
CA LEU A 69 -21.53 13.51 0.49
C LEU A 69 -20.79 14.64 -0.25
N ALA A 70 -20.49 15.75 0.44
CA ALA A 70 -19.73 16.88 -0.08
C ALA A 70 -18.31 16.53 -0.56
N HIS A 71 -17.56 15.66 0.11
CA HIS A 71 -16.20 15.30 -0.31
C HIS A 71 -16.17 14.30 -1.48
N LEU A 72 -17.19 13.43 -1.55
CA LEU A 72 -17.43 12.56 -2.71
C LEU A 72 -17.75 13.37 -3.98
N VAL A 73 -18.37 14.54 -3.82
CA VAL A 73 -18.75 15.44 -4.92
C VAL A 73 -17.57 16.29 -5.41
N LEU A 74 -16.57 16.57 -4.58
CA LEU A 74 -15.41 17.40 -4.98
C LEU A 74 -14.21 16.62 -5.54
N CYS A 75 -14.07 15.33 -5.24
CA CYS A 75 -12.93 14.52 -5.70
C CYS A 75 -13.34 13.53 -6.82
N PHE A 76 -13.16 13.94 -8.08
CA PHE A 76 -13.43 13.08 -9.24
C PHE A 76 -12.64 11.77 -9.22
N ALA A 77 -11.36 11.80 -8.81
CA ALA A 77 -10.53 10.61 -8.71
C ALA A 77 -11.10 9.58 -7.71
N LEU A 78 -11.61 10.04 -6.55
CA LEU A 78 -12.27 9.16 -5.59
C LEU A 78 -13.62 8.65 -6.11
N ALA A 79 -14.38 9.49 -6.80
CA ALA A 79 -15.66 9.10 -7.41
C ALA A 79 -15.49 7.98 -8.44
N ASP A 80 -14.56 8.13 -9.37
CA ASP A 80 -14.28 7.11 -10.39
C ASP A 80 -13.59 5.88 -9.79
N PHE A 81 -12.77 6.06 -8.74
CA PHE A 81 -12.20 4.94 -8.00
C PHE A 81 -13.27 4.05 -7.37
N MET A 82 -14.32 4.60 -6.75
CA MET A 82 -15.38 3.78 -6.16
C MET A 82 -16.21 3.04 -7.21
N LYS A 83 -16.42 3.61 -8.41
CA LYS A 83 -17.04 2.89 -9.53
C LYS A 83 -16.19 1.69 -9.91
N LEU A 84 -14.87 1.87 -10.03
CA LEU A 84 -13.99 0.72 -10.27
C LEU A 84 -14.14 -0.35 -9.19
N LEU A 85 -14.24 0.02 -7.91
CA LEU A 85 -14.41 -0.95 -6.82
C LEU A 85 -15.73 -1.74 -6.87
N ASP A 86 -16.81 -1.19 -7.46
CA ASP A 86 -18.13 -1.82 -7.47
C ASP A 86 -18.31 -2.88 -8.57
N ASN A 87 -17.49 -2.82 -9.62
CA ASN A 87 -17.49 -3.80 -10.71
C ASN A 87 -16.90 -5.17 -10.34
N TYR A 88 -16.08 -5.24 -9.29
CA TYR A 88 -15.24 -6.42 -9.08
C TYR A 88 -15.92 -7.55 -8.32
N GLU A 89 -15.88 -8.73 -8.93
CA GLU A 89 -16.28 -10.00 -8.35
C GLU A 89 -15.13 -10.58 -7.51
N ARG A 90 -15.39 -10.90 -6.24
CA ARG A 90 -14.34 -11.38 -5.31
C ARG A 90 -13.78 -12.77 -5.64
N SER A 91 -14.48 -13.51 -6.48
CA SER A 91 -14.28 -14.93 -6.72
C SER A 91 -13.31 -15.12 -7.88
N THR A 92 -12.08 -15.51 -7.56
CA THR A 92 -11.03 -15.74 -8.56
C THR A 92 -11.24 -17.02 -9.38
N GLY A 93 -10.64 -17.11 -10.57
CA GLY A 93 -10.60 -18.34 -11.38
C GLY A 93 -11.69 -18.43 -12.45
N ILE A 94 -12.51 -17.39 -12.62
CA ILE A 94 -13.38 -17.21 -13.78
C ILE A 94 -12.69 -16.21 -14.71
N THR A 95 -12.59 -16.53 -16.00
CA THR A 95 -12.05 -15.58 -16.98
C THR A 95 -12.92 -14.33 -16.99
N GLU A 96 -12.32 -13.22 -16.60
CA GLU A 96 -12.99 -11.93 -16.59
C GLU A 96 -13.14 -11.41 -18.01
N ARG A 97 -14.33 -10.89 -18.32
CA ARG A 97 -14.59 -10.23 -19.60
C ARG A 97 -14.68 -8.74 -19.36
N VAL A 98 -13.62 -8.02 -19.75
CA VAL A 98 -13.62 -6.57 -19.66
C VAL A 98 -14.69 -5.99 -20.60
N THR A 99 -15.67 -5.31 -20.04
CA THR A 99 -16.76 -4.63 -20.76
C THR A 99 -16.29 -3.29 -21.33
N PRO A 100 -16.92 -2.77 -22.40
CA PRO A 100 -16.67 -1.40 -22.88
C PRO A 100 -16.87 -0.33 -21.81
N GLU A 101 -17.81 -0.55 -20.89
CA GLU A 101 -18.10 0.30 -19.74
C GLU A 101 -16.91 0.33 -18.77
N GLU A 102 -16.39 -0.83 -18.38
CA GLU A 102 -15.20 -0.93 -17.51
C GLU A 102 -13.97 -0.27 -18.15
N LEU A 103 -13.75 -0.43 -19.46
CA LEU A 103 -12.66 0.26 -20.17
C LEU A 103 -12.82 1.79 -20.10
N THR A 104 -14.06 2.27 -20.15
CA THR A 104 -14.36 3.70 -20.04
C THR A 104 -14.07 4.21 -18.63
N GLU A 105 -14.50 3.47 -17.61
CA GLU A 105 -14.26 3.83 -16.21
C GLU A 105 -12.78 3.80 -15.85
N ILE A 106 -12.03 2.80 -16.33
CA ILE A 106 -10.57 2.73 -16.19
C ILE A 106 -9.93 3.96 -16.84
N SER A 107 -10.38 4.33 -18.04
CA SER A 107 -9.85 5.51 -18.75
C SER A 107 -10.12 6.80 -17.98
N LEU A 108 -11.34 6.99 -17.47
CA LEU A 108 -11.75 8.17 -16.70
C LEU A 108 -10.99 8.28 -15.38
N PHE A 109 -10.87 7.17 -14.64
CA PHE A 109 -10.07 7.13 -13.42
C PHE A 109 -8.62 7.52 -13.69
N LEU A 110 -8.00 6.94 -14.73
CA LEU A 110 -6.62 7.29 -15.10
C LEU A 110 -6.48 8.76 -15.51
N ASP A 111 -7.45 9.34 -16.21
CA ASP A 111 -7.45 10.77 -16.54
C ASP A 111 -7.52 11.62 -15.26
N ALA A 112 -8.46 11.32 -14.36
CA ALA A 112 -8.60 12.02 -13.09
C ALA A 112 -7.32 11.94 -12.23
N VAL A 113 -6.70 10.76 -12.15
CA VAL A 113 -5.42 10.57 -11.44
C VAL A 113 -4.30 11.38 -12.08
N LEU A 114 -4.18 11.42 -13.40
CA LEU A 114 -3.13 12.16 -14.12
C LEU A 114 -3.27 13.69 -13.98
N GLU A 115 -4.47 14.19 -13.71
CA GLU A 115 -4.72 15.61 -13.46
C GLU A 115 -4.22 16.07 -12.09
N THR A 116 -3.98 15.16 -11.15
CA THR A 116 -3.53 15.48 -9.79
C THR A 116 -2.09 15.95 -9.73
N GLN A 117 -1.78 16.82 -8.76
CA GLN A 117 -0.40 17.27 -8.53
C GLN A 117 0.51 16.13 -8.05
N VAL A 118 -0.06 15.15 -7.34
CA VAL A 118 0.63 13.93 -6.90
C VAL A 118 1.15 13.15 -8.10
N MET A 119 0.28 12.79 -9.05
CA MET A 119 0.70 11.96 -10.18
C MET A 119 1.60 12.73 -11.15
N LYS A 120 1.38 14.04 -11.35
CA LYS A 120 2.30 14.89 -12.14
C LYS A 120 3.71 14.89 -11.55
N ARG A 121 3.83 15.02 -10.22
CA ARG A 121 5.14 15.02 -9.56
C ARG A 121 5.82 13.65 -9.64
N ALA A 122 5.07 12.56 -9.52
CA ALA A 122 5.56 11.20 -9.69
C ALA A 122 6.01 10.93 -11.15
N HIS A 123 5.24 11.40 -12.13
CA HIS A 123 5.57 11.32 -13.55
C HIS A 123 6.88 12.06 -13.85
N GLN A 124 7.03 13.30 -13.38
CA GLN A 124 8.27 14.07 -13.50
C GLN A 124 9.49 13.33 -12.91
N TYR A 125 9.32 12.73 -11.73
CA TYR A 125 10.36 11.90 -11.12
C TYR A 125 10.76 10.74 -12.03
N LEU A 126 9.78 9.97 -12.51
CA LEU A 126 10.03 8.81 -13.36
C LEU A 126 10.67 9.17 -14.69
N VAL A 127 10.29 10.31 -15.29
CA VAL A 127 10.92 10.87 -16.50
C VAL A 127 12.39 11.19 -16.22
N SER A 128 12.69 11.89 -15.11
CA SER A 128 14.06 12.23 -14.73
C SER A 128 14.95 11.01 -14.45
N LYS A 129 14.34 9.88 -14.08
CA LYS A 129 15.02 8.59 -13.90
C LYS A 129 15.08 7.73 -15.16
N GLY A 130 14.55 8.24 -16.29
CA GLY A 130 14.49 7.50 -17.55
C GLY A 130 13.58 6.27 -17.51
N LYS A 131 12.60 6.26 -16.60
CA LYS A 131 11.67 5.13 -16.37
C LYS A 131 10.32 5.29 -17.05
N SER A 132 9.99 6.51 -17.49
CA SER A 132 8.75 6.84 -18.18
C SER A 132 9.02 7.87 -19.28
N SER A 133 8.20 7.81 -20.33
CA SER A 133 8.15 8.85 -21.36
C SER A 133 7.63 10.16 -20.79
N SER A 134 8.10 11.30 -21.29
CA SER A 134 7.55 12.62 -20.93
C SER A 134 6.17 12.88 -21.54
N ASP A 135 5.75 12.09 -22.55
CA ASP A 135 4.41 12.16 -23.13
C ASP A 135 3.38 11.56 -22.15
N SER A 136 2.45 12.41 -21.68
CA SER A 136 1.38 12.03 -20.76
C SER A 136 0.51 10.88 -21.29
N ARG A 137 0.26 10.79 -22.61
CA ARG A 137 -0.51 9.69 -23.19
C ARG A 137 0.22 8.37 -23.10
N GLN A 138 1.53 8.38 -23.32
CA GLN A 138 2.36 7.18 -23.17
C GLN A 138 2.46 6.77 -21.70
N PHE A 139 2.54 7.74 -20.79
CA PHE A 139 2.50 7.46 -19.35
C PHE A 139 1.14 6.88 -18.92
N LYS A 140 0.02 7.39 -19.43
CA LYS A 140 -1.32 6.79 -19.23
C LYS A 140 -1.35 5.33 -19.68
N SER A 141 -0.84 5.03 -20.88
CA SER A 141 -0.75 3.65 -21.38
C SER A 141 0.17 2.77 -20.52
N GLN A 142 1.26 3.32 -19.99
CA GLN A 142 2.15 2.61 -19.07
C GLN A 142 1.43 2.29 -17.75
N LEU A 143 0.68 3.23 -17.18
CA LEU A 143 -0.14 3.00 -15.99
C LEU A 143 -1.22 1.96 -16.26
N ASN A 144 -1.91 2.06 -17.40
CA ASN A 144 -2.92 1.08 -17.79
C ASN A 144 -2.33 -0.34 -17.87
N LEU A 145 -1.16 -0.51 -18.49
CA LEU A 145 -0.47 -1.80 -18.55
C LEU A 145 -0.10 -2.34 -17.16
N ILE A 146 0.42 -1.48 -16.27
CA ILE A 146 0.89 -1.92 -14.95
C ILE A 146 -0.28 -2.34 -14.06
N TRP A 147 -1.38 -1.57 -14.09
CA TRP A 147 -2.47 -1.67 -13.13
C TRP A 147 -3.67 -2.46 -13.63
N PHE A 148 -4.04 -2.33 -14.90
CA PHE A 148 -5.32 -2.83 -15.41
C PHE A 148 -5.19 -3.94 -16.46
N HIS A 149 -3.97 -4.28 -16.88
CA HIS A 149 -3.78 -5.39 -17.81
C HIS A 149 -3.98 -6.72 -17.10
N LEU A 150 -5.00 -7.48 -17.53
CA LEU A 150 -5.29 -8.81 -17.01
C LEU A 150 -4.13 -9.78 -17.25
N TYR A 151 -3.81 -10.58 -16.24
CA TYR A 151 -2.83 -11.65 -16.34
C TYR A 151 -3.38 -12.97 -15.78
N HIS A 152 -2.69 -14.07 -16.10
CA HIS A 152 -3.07 -15.41 -15.66
C HIS A 152 -2.60 -15.63 -14.24
N ARG A 153 -3.52 -16.01 -13.33
CA ARG A 153 -3.16 -16.40 -11.96
C ARG A 153 -2.76 -17.88 -11.85
N GLN A 154 -3.43 -18.75 -12.59
CA GLN A 154 -3.09 -20.18 -12.68
C GLN A 154 -2.67 -20.55 -14.10
N ARG A 155 -1.76 -21.52 -14.20
CA ARG A 155 -1.15 -21.92 -15.49
C ARG A 155 -2.17 -22.45 -16.52
N ASN A 156 -3.38 -22.80 -16.08
CA ASN A 156 -4.43 -23.45 -16.89
C ASN A 156 -5.79 -22.70 -16.86
N THR A 157 -5.85 -21.46 -16.37
CA THR A 157 -7.06 -20.61 -16.40
C THR A 157 -6.83 -19.43 -17.35
N GLY A 158 -7.88 -18.81 -17.89
CA GLY A 158 -7.73 -17.54 -18.61
C GLY A 158 -7.25 -16.41 -17.69
N PRO A 159 -6.86 -15.23 -18.24
CA PRO A 159 -6.61 -14.04 -17.45
C PRO A 159 -7.82 -13.71 -16.58
N ASP A 160 -7.58 -13.51 -15.28
CA ASP A 160 -8.65 -13.44 -14.28
C ASP A 160 -8.37 -12.43 -13.15
N SER A 161 -7.34 -11.59 -13.30
CA SER A 161 -7.01 -10.56 -12.32
C SER A 161 -6.05 -9.49 -12.89
N CYS A 162 -6.07 -8.30 -12.30
CA CYS A 162 -5.10 -7.23 -12.55
C CYS A 162 -4.50 -6.64 -11.26
N GLY A 163 -3.51 -5.74 -11.44
CA GLY A 163 -2.83 -5.09 -10.32
C GLY A 163 -3.72 -4.18 -9.48
N PHE A 164 -4.71 -3.53 -10.10
CA PHE A 164 -5.71 -2.71 -9.41
C PHE A 164 -6.53 -3.57 -8.44
N GLU A 165 -7.03 -4.71 -8.89
CA GLU A 165 -7.78 -5.65 -8.06
C GLU A 165 -6.95 -6.12 -6.86
N HIS A 166 -5.74 -6.61 -7.12
CA HIS A 166 -4.90 -7.15 -6.07
C HIS A 166 -4.49 -6.11 -5.02
N VAL A 167 -4.31 -4.84 -5.39
CA VAL A 167 -3.89 -3.79 -4.44
C VAL A 167 -5.08 -3.14 -3.74
N PHE A 168 -6.07 -2.70 -4.51
CA PHE A 168 -7.15 -1.85 -4.01
C PHE A 168 -8.42 -2.61 -3.65
N VAL A 169 -8.82 -3.63 -4.42
CA VAL A 169 -10.06 -4.38 -4.18
C VAL A 169 -9.86 -5.47 -3.14
N GLY A 170 -8.76 -6.22 -3.27
CA GLY A 170 -8.52 -7.45 -2.52
C GLY A 170 -9.30 -8.64 -3.06
N GLU A 171 -8.74 -9.83 -2.88
CA GLU A 171 -9.30 -11.06 -3.43
C GLU A 171 -9.23 -12.21 -2.44
N THR A 172 -10.01 -13.27 -2.71
CA THR A 172 -9.87 -14.53 -1.99
C THR A 172 -9.13 -15.58 -2.83
N LYS A 173 -8.08 -16.16 -2.26
CA LYS A 173 -7.40 -17.32 -2.81
C LYS A 173 -8.07 -18.60 -2.32
N SER A 174 -8.62 -19.36 -3.26
CA SER A 174 -9.34 -20.62 -3.02
C SER A 174 -10.48 -20.49 -2.00
N GLY A 175 -11.04 -19.29 -1.81
CA GLY A 175 -12.08 -19.00 -0.82
C GLY A 175 -11.63 -19.06 0.66
N THR A 176 -10.36 -19.33 0.94
CA THR A 176 -9.86 -19.60 2.31
C THR A 176 -8.86 -18.57 2.82
N GLU A 177 -8.29 -17.76 1.93
CA GLU A 177 -7.24 -16.80 2.27
C GLU A 177 -7.52 -15.48 1.57
N ILE A 178 -7.44 -14.36 2.30
CA ILE A 178 -7.55 -13.02 1.71
C ILE A 178 -6.16 -12.57 1.29
N ILE A 179 -5.99 -12.25 0.01
CA ILE A 179 -4.77 -11.68 -0.55
C ILE A 179 -5.05 -10.24 -1.00
N GLY A 180 -4.07 -9.34 -0.84
CA GLY A 180 -4.30 -7.93 -1.11
C GLY A 180 -5.17 -7.28 -0.03
N PHE A 181 -6.14 -6.44 -0.41
CA PHE A 181 -7.06 -5.74 0.50
C PHE A 181 -6.32 -4.89 1.55
N HIS A 182 -5.71 -3.80 1.10
CA HIS A 182 -5.02 -2.84 1.96
C HIS A 182 -5.56 -1.40 1.84
N ASN A 183 -6.61 -1.18 1.06
CA ASN A 183 -7.17 0.13 0.82
C ASN A 183 -8.30 0.46 1.80
N TRP A 184 -8.24 1.65 2.39
CA TRP A 184 -9.18 2.08 3.42
C TRP A 184 -10.58 2.42 2.87
N VAL A 185 -10.68 2.89 1.63
CA VAL A 185 -11.98 3.15 0.99
C VAL A 185 -12.71 1.83 0.75
N GLN A 186 -12.01 0.82 0.23
CA GLN A 186 -12.57 -0.53 0.08
C GLN A 186 -12.93 -1.13 1.45
N PHE A 187 -12.09 -0.96 2.47
CA PHE A 187 -12.42 -1.38 3.83
C PHE A 187 -13.75 -0.76 4.30
N TYR A 188 -13.90 0.56 4.13
CA TYR A 188 -15.10 1.28 4.48
C TYR A 188 -16.34 0.76 3.73
N LEU A 189 -16.25 0.58 2.41
CA LEU A 189 -17.38 0.12 1.60
C LEU A 189 -17.83 -1.29 2.01
N GLN A 190 -16.87 -2.20 2.27
CA GLN A 190 -17.18 -3.57 2.69
C GLN A 190 -17.72 -3.62 4.14
N GLU A 191 -17.24 -2.77 5.05
CA GLU A 191 -17.78 -2.65 6.40
C GLU A 191 -19.21 -2.10 6.39
N LYS A 192 -19.45 -1.05 5.59
CA LYS A 192 -20.78 -0.45 5.40
C LYS A 192 -21.81 -1.45 4.88
N ASN A 193 -21.38 -2.34 3.99
CA ASN A 193 -22.24 -3.40 3.43
C ASN A 193 -22.33 -4.64 4.33
N SER A 194 -21.80 -4.59 5.56
CA SER A 194 -21.78 -5.74 6.50
C SER A 194 -21.05 -6.98 5.98
N HIS A 195 -20.16 -6.80 5.00
CA HIS A 195 -19.30 -7.85 4.45
C HIS A 195 -17.99 -7.96 5.21
N LEU A 196 -17.55 -6.89 5.86
CA LEU A 196 -16.34 -6.84 6.66
C LEU A 196 -16.67 -6.70 8.14
N ASP A 197 -15.99 -7.49 8.96
CA ASP A 197 -16.07 -7.42 10.42
C ASP A 197 -14.68 -7.10 10.99
N TYR A 198 -14.55 -5.89 11.54
CA TYR A 198 -13.33 -5.38 12.13
C TYR A 198 -13.03 -6.10 13.45
N LYS A 199 -11.82 -6.66 13.57
CA LYS A 199 -11.39 -7.44 14.74
C LYS A 199 -10.49 -6.66 15.69
N GLY A 200 -10.09 -5.44 15.32
CA GLY A 200 -9.25 -4.57 16.14
C GLY A 200 -7.92 -4.22 15.48
N TYR A 201 -7.17 -3.39 16.19
CA TYR A 201 -5.83 -2.96 15.83
C TYR A 201 -4.79 -3.74 16.63
N LYS A 202 -3.59 -3.94 16.05
CA LYS A 202 -2.45 -4.52 16.77
C LYS A 202 -1.32 -3.51 17.00
N ALA A 203 -1.13 -3.14 18.27
CA ALA A 203 -0.02 -2.30 18.72
C ALA A 203 1.30 -3.05 18.56
N ARG A 204 2.36 -2.31 18.24
CA ARG A 204 3.72 -2.78 18.51
C ARG A 204 4.09 -2.31 19.91
N ASP A 205 5.01 -3.03 20.57
CA ASP A 205 5.29 -2.94 22.01
C ASP A 205 5.57 -1.51 22.57
N HIS A 206 5.79 -0.51 21.70
CA HIS A 206 6.03 0.90 22.06
C HIS A 206 5.26 1.95 21.23
N ASP A 207 4.36 1.54 20.34
CA ASP A 207 3.53 2.46 19.52
C ASP A 207 2.05 2.19 19.82
N LEU A 208 1.42 3.12 20.54
CA LEU A 208 -0.03 3.20 20.65
C LEU A 208 -0.52 4.09 19.51
N PRO A 209 -1.36 3.58 18.60
CA PRO A 209 -1.88 4.41 17.55
C PRO A 209 -2.94 5.34 18.15
N ASP A 210 -3.07 6.50 17.56
CA ASP A 210 -4.18 7.38 17.82
C ASP A 210 -5.16 7.42 16.63
N GLN A 211 -6.30 8.06 16.86
CA GLN A 211 -7.36 8.22 15.86
C GLN A 211 -6.96 9.11 14.67
N ASP A 212 -5.80 9.77 14.75
CA ASP A 212 -5.26 10.68 13.74
C ASP A 212 -4.17 10.00 12.90
N ASP A 213 -3.87 8.72 13.15
CA ASP A 213 -2.88 7.96 12.42
C ASP A 213 -3.36 7.62 11.01
N HIS A 214 -2.53 7.99 10.04
CA HIS A 214 -2.75 7.68 8.64
C HIS A 214 -2.17 6.33 8.20
N VAL A 215 -1.58 5.56 9.11
CA VAL A 215 -1.14 4.18 8.86
C VAL A 215 -1.48 3.32 10.06
N LEU A 216 -2.33 2.31 9.87
CA LEU A 216 -2.80 1.43 10.94
C LEU A 216 -2.54 -0.04 10.62
N ASN A 217 -2.24 -0.83 11.66
CA ASN A 217 -2.20 -2.30 11.59
C ASN A 217 -3.59 -2.85 11.90
N LEU A 218 -4.33 -3.26 10.87
CA LEU A 218 -5.72 -3.69 11.00
C LEU A 218 -5.83 -5.21 10.92
N GLN A 219 -6.73 -5.77 11.73
CA GLN A 219 -7.23 -7.13 11.56
C GLN A 219 -8.73 -7.10 11.29
N PHE A 220 -9.18 -7.88 10.32
CA PHE A 220 -10.59 -8.00 9.99
C PHE A 220 -10.88 -9.38 9.39
N SER A 221 -12.16 -9.73 9.36
CA SER A 221 -12.66 -10.81 8.50
C SER A 221 -13.50 -10.23 7.36
N TRP A 222 -13.37 -10.79 6.17
CA TRP A 222 -14.14 -10.41 4.98
C TRP A 222 -14.94 -11.61 4.48
N HIS A 223 -16.26 -11.53 4.62
CA HIS A 223 -17.22 -12.62 4.45
C HIS A 223 -16.81 -13.91 5.17
N GLY A 224 -16.49 -13.80 6.47
CA GLY A 224 -16.16 -14.94 7.32
C GLY A 224 -14.72 -15.46 7.21
N VAL A 225 -13.93 -15.02 6.22
CA VAL A 225 -12.51 -15.36 6.11
C VAL A 225 -11.67 -14.34 6.88
N VAL A 226 -10.78 -14.79 7.77
CA VAL A 226 -9.92 -13.89 8.57
C VAL A 226 -8.69 -13.47 7.75
N LYS A 227 -8.45 -12.16 7.66
CA LYS A 227 -7.21 -11.62 7.12
C LYS A 227 -6.15 -11.52 8.23
N PRO A 228 -4.92 -11.99 8.00
CA PRO A 228 -3.81 -11.70 8.90
C PRO A 228 -3.62 -10.18 9.06
N VAL A 229 -3.11 -9.77 10.24
CA VAL A 229 -2.82 -8.35 10.52
C VAL A 229 -1.92 -7.78 9.41
N GLY A 230 -2.34 -6.67 8.83
CA GLY A 230 -1.58 -5.95 7.81
C GLY A 230 -1.66 -4.45 8.03
N SER A 231 -0.64 -3.72 7.58
CA SER A 231 -0.69 -2.26 7.57
C SER A 231 -1.48 -1.76 6.37
N ALA A 232 -2.20 -0.66 6.54
CA ALA A 232 -2.94 0.04 5.52
C ALA A 232 -2.77 1.55 5.71
N PHE A 233 -2.73 2.30 4.61
CA PHE A 233 -2.89 3.75 4.69
C PHE A 233 -4.35 4.08 4.99
N ILE A 234 -4.60 5.13 5.76
CA ILE A 234 -5.93 5.60 6.14
C ILE A 234 -6.06 7.07 5.74
N GLY A 235 -7.14 7.39 5.03
CA GLY A 235 -7.46 8.74 4.59
C GLY A 235 -6.69 9.21 3.35
N THR A 236 -5.64 8.50 2.90
CA THR A 236 -4.91 8.81 1.67
C THR A 236 -5.78 8.75 0.42
N SER A 237 -5.47 9.55 -0.59
CA SER A 237 -6.16 9.43 -1.88
C SER A 237 -5.70 8.21 -2.68
N PRO A 238 -6.55 7.69 -3.60
CA PRO A 238 -6.15 6.61 -4.51
C PRO A 238 -4.91 6.95 -5.36
N GLU A 239 -4.81 8.19 -5.84
CA GLU A 239 -3.67 8.66 -6.64
C GLU A 239 -2.36 8.70 -5.84
N PHE A 240 -2.41 8.94 -4.53
CA PHE A 240 -1.24 8.87 -3.66
C PHE A 240 -0.69 7.46 -3.56
N GLU A 241 -1.53 6.50 -3.18
CA GLU A 241 -1.13 5.08 -3.10
C GLU A 241 -0.67 4.57 -4.47
N MET A 242 -1.39 4.89 -5.54
CA MET A 242 -1.04 4.53 -6.91
C MET A 242 0.31 5.11 -7.33
N ALA A 243 0.61 6.37 -6.98
CA ALA A 243 1.89 6.99 -7.27
C ALA A 243 3.06 6.34 -6.53
N LEU A 244 2.90 6.06 -5.22
CA LEU A 244 3.93 5.36 -4.42
C LEU A 244 4.30 4.02 -5.05
N PHE A 245 3.28 3.20 -5.31
CA PHE A 245 3.47 1.84 -5.81
C PHE A 245 3.95 1.82 -7.26
N THR A 246 3.51 2.76 -8.10
CA THR A 246 4.03 2.92 -9.48
C THR A 246 5.50 3.32 -9.47
N VAL A 247 5.90 4.26 -8.62
CA VAL A 247 7.30 4.67 -8.52
C VAL A 247 8.16 3.49 -8.08
N LEU A 248 7.77 2.80 -7.00
CA LEU A 248 8.52 1.66 -6.49
C LEU A 248 8.56 0.50 -7.51
N PHE A 249 7.47 0.32 -8.27
CA PHE A 249 7.44 -0.60 -9.41
C PHE A 249 8.41 -0.14 -10.51
N LEU A 250 8.51 1.11 -10.92
CA LEU A 250 9.33 1.44 -12.09
C LEU A 250 10.84 1.55 -11.80
N ILE A 251 11.25 1.77 -10.56
CA ILE A 251 12.67 1.95 -10.22
C ILE A 251 13.50 0.66 -10.29
N ASN A 252 12.91 -0.50 -9.99
CA ASN A 252 13.56 -1.82 -10.07
C ASN A 252 12.80 -2.72 -11.07
N THR A 253 13.38 -3.84 -11.51
CA THR A 253 12.74 -4.88 -12.33
C THR A 253 12.70 -6.24 -11.64
N GLU A 254 13.21 -6.35 -10.41
CA GLU A 254 13.17 -7.55 -9.59
C GLU A 254 11.74 -7.97 -9.24
N ARG A 255 11.53 -9.28 -9.07
CA ARG A 255 10.21 -9.85 -8.75
C ARG A 255 9.57 -9.24 -7.49
N SER A 256 10.39 -8.90 -6.50
CA SER A 256 9.96 -8.20 -5.29
C SER A 256 10.85 -7.00 -5.09
N THR A 257 10.27 -5.86 -4.76
CA THR A 257 10.99 -4.64 -4.42
C THR A 257 10.49 -4.16 -3.07
N THR A 258 11.39 -4.05 -2.10
CA THR A 258 11.10 -3.52 -0.78
C THR A 258 11.95 -2.27 -0.55
N ALA A 259 11.31 -1.17 -0.20
CA ALA A 259 12.01 0.06 0.17
C ALA A 259 11.62 0.46 1.59
N LEU A 260 12.62 0.60 2.47
CA LEU A 260 12.43 1.24 3.76
C LEU A 260 12.40 2.76 3.55
N VAL A 261 11.30 3.41 3.93
CA VAL A 261 11.10 4.85 3.73
C VAL A 261 10.52 5.49 4.98
N ASN A 262 10.77 6.79 5.12
CA ASN A 262 10.06 7.64 6.07
C ASN A 262 9.05 8.48 5.28
N ILE A 263 7.76 8.36 5.60
CA ILE A 263 6.68 9.16 5.02
C ILE A 263 5.95 9.80 6.18
N ASP A 264 5.88 11.13 6.16
CA ASP A 264 5.41 11.92 7.29
C ASP A 264 6.13 11.50 8.57
N GLN A 265 5.40 11.16 9.63
CA GLN A 265 5.96 10.72 10.90
C GLN A 265 6.17 9.20 10.97
N CYS A 266 5.92 8.46 9.90
CA CYS A 266 5.97 7.00 9.90
C CYS A 266 7.20 6.46 9.18
N GLN A 267 7.91 5.53 9.80
CA GLN A 267 8.86 4.67 9.12
C GLN A 267 8.15 3.38 8.70
N MET A 268 8.25 3.02 7.42
CA MET A 268 7.56 1.86 6.87
C MET A 268 8.36 1.20 5.75
N GLU A 269 8.16 -0.10 5.58
CA GLU A 269 8.55 -0.82 4.38
C GLU A 269 7.42 -0.71 3.35
N LEU A 270 7.70 -0.15 2.18
CA LEU A 270 6.83 -0.31 1.03
C LEU A 270 7.26 -1.55 0.28
N VAL A 271 6.33 -2.47 0.05
CA VAL A 271 6.56 -3.73 -0.66
C VAL A 271 5.78 -3.70 -1.95
N VAL A 272 6.45 -4.02 -3.06
CA VAL A 272 5.84 -4.23 -4.38
C VAL A 272 6.30 -5.58 -4.91
N ILE A 273 5.34 -6.43 -5.29
CA ILE A 273 5.57 -7.71 -5.95
C ILE A 273 5.06 -7.60 -7.39
N ARG A 274 5.86 -8.08 -8.33
CA ARG A 274 5.56 -8.01 -9.76
C ARG A 274 5.04 -9.32 -10.30
N GLN A 275 4.19 -9.20 -11.31
CA GLN A 275 3.77 -10.28 -12.19
C GLN A 275 4.15 -9.93 -13.64
N GLY A 276 5.40 -10.24 -14.00
CA GLY A 276 5.95 -9.87 -15.30
C GLY A 276 6.02 -8.34 -15.45
N ARG A 277 5.19 -7.79 -16.35
CA ARG A 277 5.09 -6.34 -16.59
C ARG A 277 3.97 -5.66 -15.80
N CYS A 278 3.19 -6.43 -15.05
CA CYS A 278 2.07 -5.93 -14.26
C CYS A 278 2.41 -5.91 -12.78
N LEU A 279 1.70 -5.09 -12.02
CA LEU A 279 1.71 -5.12 -10.57
C LEU A 279 1.00 -6.39 -10.09
N GLY A 280 1.62 -7.14 -9.19
CA GLY A 280 1.01 -8.31 -8.56
C GLY A 280 0.44 -7.98 -7.19
N THR A 281 1.20 -7.34 -6.31
CA THR A 281 0.61 -6.78 -5.08
C THR A 281 1.51 -5.67 -4.56
N ALA A 282 0.95 -4.77 -3.78
CA ALA A 282 1.67 -3.68 -3.17
C ALA A 282 0.99 -3.30 -1.85
N TYR A 283 1.78 -3.05 -0.82
CA TYR A 283 1.25 -2.67 0.49
C TYR A 283 2.34 -2.02 1.35
N PRO A 284 1.95 -1.14 2.29
CA PRO A 284 2.85 -0.68 3.33
C PRO A 284 2.97 -1.74 4.44
N LYS A 285 4.10 -1.70 5.15
CA LYS A 285 4.29 -2.39 6.42
C LYS A 285 4.91 -1.39 7.39
N LEU A 286 4.07 -0.87 8.28
CA LEU A 286 4.46 0.09 9.29
C LEU A 286 5.54 -0.52 10.17
N LEU A 287 6.67 0.18 10.36
CA LEU A 287 7.72 -0.26 11.26
C LEU A 287 7.65 0.44 12.61
N SER A 288 7.53 1.77 12.58
CA SER A 288 7.32 2.63 13.74
C SER A 288 6.65 3.93 13.33
N SER A 289 5.86 4.50 14.22
CA SER A 289 5.48 5.92 14.19
C SER A 289 6.50 6.68 15.03
N ASN A 290 7.17 7.68 14.47
CA ASN A 290 8.09 8.54 15.21
C ASN A 290 7.31 9.42 16.20
N SER A 291 6.91 8.82 17.31
CA SER A 291 6.69 9.49 18.58
C SER A 291 5.76 10.71 18.55
N ARG A 292 4.52 10.58 18.08
CA ARG A 292 3.47 11.58 18.43
C ARG A 292 3.29 11.70 19.95
N HIS A 293 3.56 10.61 20.68
CA HIS A 293 3.20 10.50 22.10
C HIS A 293 4.36 10.60 23.10
N VAL A 294 5.60 10.78 22.66
CA VAL A 294 6.74 10.95 23.60
C VAL A 294 6.84 12.40 24.12
N GLY A 295 6.12 13.35 23.52
CA GLY A 295 6.20 14.78 23.86
C GLY A 295 5.14 15.33 24.83
N GLN A 296 4.10 14.58 25.20
CA GLN A 296 2.95 15.14 25.96
C GLN A 296 2.83 14.67 27.42
N HIS A 297 3.79 13.92 27.96
CA HIS A 297 3.79 13.52 29.38
C HIS A 297 4.95 14.08 30.21
N SER A 298 5.60 15.14 29.73
CA SER A 298 6.60 15.87 30.53
C SER A 298 6.18 17.32 30.71
N HIS A 299 5.18 17.55 31.56
CA HIS A 299 5.03 18.77 32.38
C HIS A 299 4.15 18.48 33.59
#